data_AF-A0A7W8F5X2-F1
#
_entry.id   AF-A0A7W8F5X2-F1
#
_cell.length_a   1.000
_cell.length_b   1.000
_cell.length_c   1.000
_cell.angle_alpha   90.00
_cell.angle_beta   90.00
_cell.angle_gamma   90.00
#
_symmetry.space_group_name_H-M   'P 1'
#
loop_
_entity.id
_entity.type
_entity.pdbx_description
1 polymer ?
#
loop_
_entity_poly.entity_id
_entity_poly.type
_entity_poly.pdbx_seq_one_letter_code
_entity_poly.pdbx_strand_id
1 'polypeptide(L)'
;MEINMNETPNASTPADGDTESTPVTPAAPDGAAAELEQWKARFEAASQELEQFRQSQMTDQEKALAQARADGRRETLSELSPSLAEAEIRAQAAVAGVTVQTEALDLNHFLGEDGRPDTDRIARFVAKGDTVSAAPLRLPQLMGAGYHRGGRGGTASMDPDELVDHIHGGKIF
;
A
#
# COMPACT_ATOMS: atom_id res chain seq x y z
N MET A 1 -56.73 -13.25 -17.74
CA MET A 1 -57.64 -12.56 -16.80
C MET A 1 -56.77 -11.87 -15.78
N GLU A 2 -56.30 -10.61 -15.93
CA GLU A 2 -56.94 -9.43 -16.55
C GLU A 2 -58.33 -9.19 -15.90
N ILE A 3 -58.74 -8.05 -15.33
CA ILE A 3 -58.32 -6.63 -15.32
C ILE A 3 -59.07 -5.96 -14.13
N ASN A 4 -58.45 -5.07 -13.34
CA ASN A 4 -58.71 -3.61 -13.20
C ASN A 4 -59.97 -3.07 -12.47
N MET A 5 -59.73 -1.89 -11.86
CA MET A 5 -60.62 -0.70 -11.72
C MET A 5 -61.77 -0.82 -10.68
N ASN A 6 -62.14 0.19 -9.88
CA ASN A 6 -62.09 1.64 -10.13
C ASN A 6 -62.40 2.47 -8.86
N GLU A 7 -61.77 3.65 -8.80
CA GLU A 7 -62.28 4.98 -8.38
C GLU A 7 -63.16 5.19 -7.11
N THR A 8 -62.68 6.12 -6.28
CA THR A 8 -63.41 7.05 -5.39
C THR A 8 -64.57 7.78 -6.08
N PRO A 9 -65.58 8.30 -5.32
CA PRO A 9 -65.68 9.77 -5.26
C PRO A 9 -66.25 10.39 -3.96
N ASN A 10 -65.86 11.66 -3.74
CA ASN A 10 -66.57 12.83 -3.17
C ASN A 10 -67.35 12.74 -1.85
N ALA A 11 -67.00 13.51 -0.81
CA ALA A 11 -67.14 14.97 -0.62
C ALA A 11 -68.51 15.40 -0.05
N SER A 12 -68.49 16.02 1.15
CA SER A 12 -69.34 17.17 1.55
C SER A 12 -68.91 17.77 2.90
N THR A 13 -68.39 18.99 2.80
CA THR A 13 -68.10 20.08 3.77
C THR A 13 -69.39 20.71 4.35
N PRO A 14 -69.41 21.84 5.10
CA PRO A 14 -68.83 22.28 6.40
C PRO A 14 -69.91 22.57 7.49
N ALA A 15 -69.52 22.91 8.73
CA ALA A 15 -70.18 23.99 9.53
C ALA A 15 -69.42 24.33 10.83
N ASP A 16 -69.14 25.63 10.97
CA ASP A 16 -68.64 26.40 12.11
C ASP A 16 -69.24 26.07 13.50
N GLY A 17 -68.45 26.34 14.54
CA GLY A 17 -68.90 26.37 15.93
C GLY A 17 -67.78 26.71 16.90
N ASP A 18 -67.28 27.95 16.85
CA ASP A 18 -66.47 28.56 17.90
C ASP A 18 -67.34 28.72 19.16
N THR A 19 -67.09 27.95 20.23
CA THR A 19 -67.56 28.31 21.58
C THR A 19 -66.69 27.69 22.67
N GLU A 20 -66.02 28.58 23.38
CA GLU A 20 -65.70 28.54 24.81
C GLU A 20 -64.48 27.73 25.30
N SER A 21 -63.44 28.51 25.62
CA SER A 21 -62.41 28.16 26.59
C SER A 21 -63.02 27.81 27.95
N THR A 22 -62.79 26.59 28.42
CA THR A 22 -62.56 26.33 29.85
C THR A 22 -61.29 25.49 29.97
N PRO A 23 -60.23 25.98 30.66
CA PRO A 23 -59.12 25.12 31.01
C PRO A 23 -59.61 24.21 32.14
N VAL A 24 -60.03 22.98 31.80
CA VAL A 24 -59.98 21.90 32.79
C VAL A 24 -58.51 21.62 33.06
N THR A 25 -57.95 22.28 34.07
CA THR A 25 -56.74 21.81 34.73
C THR A 25 -57.07 20.44 35.32
N PRO A 26 -56.53 19.31 34.81
CA PRO A 26 -56.61 18.09 35.59
C PRO A 26 -55.67 18.29 36.78
N ALA A 27 -56.24 18.25 37.98
CA ALA A 27 -55.48 18.15 39.22
C ALA A 27 -54.42 17.04 39.04
N ALA A 28 -53.16 17.39 39.22
CA ALA A 28 -52.06 16.42 39.17
C ALA A 28 -52.36 15.32 40.20
N PRO A 29 -52.47 14.04 39.81
CA PRO A 29 -52.56 12.99 40.80
C PRO A 29 -51.22 12.92 41.55
N ASP A 30 -51.26 12.79 42.86
CA ASP A 30 -50.10 12.73 43.77
C ASP A 30 -49.05 11.64 43.46
N GLY A 31 -49.25 10.85 42.39
CA GLY A 31 -48.29 9.89 41.83
C GLY A 31 -47.45 10.41 40.66
N ALA A 32 -47.83 11.50 40.00
CA ALA A 32 -47.15 12.00 38.79
C ALA A 32 -45.71 12.48 39.06
N ALA A 33 -45.45 13.03 40.25
CA ALA A 33 -44.11 13.42 40.65
C ALA A 33 -43.19 12.21 40.87
N ALA A 34 -43.69 11.15 41.51
CA ALA A 34 -42.95 9.91 41.73
C ALA A 34 -42.68 9.15 40.43
N GLU A 35 -43.61 9.19 39.48
CA GLU A 35 -43.46 8.60 38.15
C GLU A 35 -42.42 9.36 37.31
N LEU A 36 -42.39 10.69 37.42
CA LEU A 36 -41.39 11.54 36.78
C LEU A 36 -39.98 11.29 37.34
N GLU A 37 -39.84 11.11 38.65
CA GLU A 37 -38.57 10.74 39.28
C GLU A 37 -38.08 9.36 38.87
N GLN A 38 -38.98 8.36 38.82
CA GLN A 38 -38.62 7.02 38.35
C GLN A 38 -38.22 7.03 36.87
N TRP A 39 -38.89 7.82 36.03
CA TRP A 39 -38.53 7.96 34.62
C TRP A 39 -37.17 8.64 34.45
N LYS A 40 -36.90 9.72 35.20
CA LYS A 40 -35.60 10.38 35.21
C LYS A 40 -34.49 9.45 35.68
N ALA A 41 -34.70 8.71 36.77
CA ALA A 41 -33.72 7.75 37.29
C ALA A 41 -33.40 6.64 36.27
N ARG A 42 -34.42 6.10 35.59
CA ARG A 42 -34.22 5.11 34.52
C ARG A 42 -33.49 5.69 33.31
N PHE A 43 -33.82 6.91 32.92
CA PHE A 43 -33.17 7.60 31.81
C PHE A 43 -31.70 7.92 32.11
N GLU A 44 -31.39 8.36 33.33
CA GLU A 44 -30.02 8.61 33.78
C GLU A 44 -29.21 7.32 33.85
N ALA A 45 -29.78 6.23 34.42
CA ALA A 45 -29.12 4.92 34.45
C ALA A 45 -28.83 4.40 33.03
N ALA A 46 -29.82 4.44 32.13
CA ALA A 46 -29.65 4.03 30.74
C ALA A 46 -28.61 4.90 29.98
N SER A 47 -28.56 6.20 30.28
CA SER A 47 -27.58 7.10 29.68
C SER A 47 -26.16 6.81 30.18
N GLN A 48 -26.00 6.49 31.47
CA GLN A 48 -24.71 6.10 32.04
C GLN A 48 -24.21 4.77 31.50
N GLU A 49 -25.10 3.78 31.32
CA GLU A 49 -24.75 2.49 30.71
C GLU A 49 -24.35 2.64 29.24
N LEU A 50 -25.05 3.49 28.48
CA LEU A 50 -24.67 3.80 27.09
C LEU A 50 -23.33 4.51 27.01
N GLU A 51 -23.04 5.44 27.92
CA GLU A 51 -21.77 6.15 27.95
C GLU A 51 -20.61 5.22 28.35
N GLN A 52 -20.80 4.37 29.36
CA GLN A 52 -19.81 3.34 29.72
C GLN A 52 -19.58 2.33 28.59
N PHE A 53 -20.65 1.93 27.89
CA PHE A 53 -20.52 1.04 26.74
C PHE A 53 -19.77 1.72 25.59
N ARG A 54 -20.06 2.99 25.30
CA ARG A 54 -19.34 3.77 24.29
C ARG A 54 -17.87 3.96 24.65
N GLN A 55 -17.56 4.31 25.90
CA GLN A 55 -16.18 4.46 26.37
C GLN A 55 -15.43 3.13 26.30
N SER A 56 -16.01 2.03 26.76
CA SER A 56 -15.40 0.69 26.69
C SER A 56 -15.17 0.25 25.25
N GLN A 57 -16.15 0.47 24.37
CA GLN A 57 -16.03 0.18 22.94
C GLN A 57 -14.99 1.05 22.25
N MET A 58 -14.88 2.34 22.58
CA MET A 58 -13.83 3.21 22.04
C MET A 58 -12.44 2.67 22.43
N THR A 59 -12.23 2.32 23.70
CA THR A 59 -10.93 1.81 24.16
C THR A 59 -10.58 0.44 23.55
N ASP A 60 -11.57 -0.44 23.43
CA ASP A 60 -11.38 -1.77 22.82
C ASP A 60 -11.13 -1.64 21.30
N GLN A 61 -11.83 -0.73 20.61
CA GLN A 61 -11.62 -0.46 19.19
C GLN A 61 -10.26 0.18 18.92
N GLU A 62 -9.79 1.10 19.75
CA GLU A 62 -8.45 1.70 19.62
C GLU A 62 -7.35 0.65 19.79
N LYS A 63 -7.48 -0.22 20.79
CA LYS A 63 -6.55 -1.32 21.01
C LYS A 63 -6.59 -2.34 19.87
N ALA A 64 -7.79 -2.70 19.40
CA ALA A 64 -7.97 -3.59 18.26
C ALA A 64 -7.36 -3.01 16.98
N LEU A 65 -7.50 -1.70 16.75
CA LEU A 65 -6.92 -1.03 15.59
C LEU A 65 -5.40 -0.94 15.68
N ALA A 66 -4.84 -0.65 16.86
CA ALA A 66 -3.40 -0.65 17.09
C ALA A 66 -2.81 -2.05 16.86
N GLN A 67 -3.48 -3.09 17.36
CA GLN A 67 -3.09 -4.48 17.16
C GLN A 67 -3.19 -4.88 15.68
N ALA A 68 -4.30 -4.57 15.01
CA ALA A 68 -4.48 -4.84 13.58
C ALA A 68 -3.42 -4.15 12.71
N ARG A 69 -3.02 -2.91 13.05
CA ARG A 69 -1.92 -2.22 12.36
C ARG A 69 -0.57 -2.88 12.60
N ALA A 70 -0.30 -3.32 13.82
CA ALA A 70 0.94 -4.02 14.15
C ALA A 70 1.01 -5.38 13.44
N ASP A 71 -0.07 -6.14 13.46
CA ASP A 71 -0.20 -7.44 12.82
C ASP A 71 -0.10 -7.30 11.30
N GLY A 72 -0.79 -6.33 10.70
CA GLY A 72 -0.68 -6.04 9.27
C GLY A 72 0.74 -5.70 8.83
N ARG A 73 1.47 -4.89 9.62
CA ARG A 73 2.89 -4.60 9.33
C ARG A 73 3.77 -5.85 9.42
N ARG A 74 3.55 -6.71 10.43
CA ARG A 74 4.30 -7.96 10.57
C ARG A 74 4.03 -8.92 9.43
N GLU A 75 2.77 -9.06 9.04
CA GLU A 75 2.36 -9.92 7.92
C GLU A 75 2.96 -9.44 6.61
N THR A 76 2.85 -8.14 6.30
CA THR A 76 3.49 -7.56 5.11
C THR A 76 5.01 -7.73 5.12
N LEU A 77 5.66 -7.54 6.27
CA LEU A 77 7.11 -7.77 6.37
C LEU A 77 7.45 -9.25 6.21
N SER A 78 6.65 -10.18 6.74
CA SER A 78 6.88 -11.61 6.59
C SER A 78 6.72 -12.09 5.14
N GLU A 79 5.81 -11.48 4.38
CA GLU A 79 5.61 -11.80 2.96
C GLU A 79 6.74 -11.24 2.08
N LEU A 80 7.20 -10.02 2.39
CA LEU A 80 8.18 -9.31 1.56
C LEU A 80 9.63 -9.57 1.98
N SER A 81 9.88 -10.01 3.21
CA SER A 81 11.24 -10.18 3.73
C SER A 81 12.10 -11.13 2.90
N PRO A 82 11.62 -12.27 2.37
CA PRO A 82 12.45 -13.12 1.52
C PRO A 82 12.81 -12.40 0.21
N SER A 83 11.86 -11.70 -0.40
CA SER A 83 12.09 -10.94 -1.64
C SER A 83 13.09 -9.79 -1.44
N LEU A 84 13.01 -9.12 -0.30
CA LEU A 84 13.97 -8.07 0.07
C LEU A 84 15.37 -8.64 0.30
N ALA A 85 15.49 -9.79 0.99
CA ALA A 85 16.77 -10.47 1.18
C ALA A 85 17.37 -10.92 -0.15
N GLU A 86 16.57 -11.48 -1.05
CA GLU A 86 16.98 -11.87 -2.40
C GLU A 86 17.51 -10.67 -3.21
N ALA A 87 16.80 -9.54 -3.17
CA ALA A 87 17.20 -8.32 -3.86
C ALA A 87 18.53 -7.79 -3.31
N GLU A 88 18.70 -7.79 -1.98
CA GLU A 88 19.92 -7.34 -1.32
C GLU A 88 21.11 -8.25 -1.64
N ILE A 89 20.92 -9.58 -1.61
CA ILE A 89 21.96 -10.55 -2.01
C ILE A 89 22.39 -10.29 -3.46
N ARG A 90 21.44 -10.13 -4.40
CA ARG A 90 21.76 -9.83 -5.80
C ARG A 90 22.45 -8.49 -5.97
N ALA A 91 22.04 -7.46 -5.22
CA ALA A 91 22.66 -6.14 -5.27
C ALA A 91 24.12 -6.18 -4.81
N GLN A 92 24.39 -6.79 -3.66
CA GLN A 92 25.75 -6.92 -3.13
C GLN A 92 26.63 -7.83 -4.00
N ALA A 93 26.06 -8.92 -4.53
CA ALA A 93 26.77 -9.79 -5.47
C ALA A 93 27.15 -9.05 -6.76
N ALA A 94 26.24 -8.24 -7.32
CA ALA A 94 26.52 -7.43 -8.50
C ALA A 94 27.65 -6.43 -8.24
N VAL A 95 27.67 -5.79 -7.05
CA VAL A 95 28.77 -4.90 -6.64
C VAL A 95 30.10 -5.67 -6.53
N ALA A 96 30.08 -6.91 -6.04
CA ALA A 96 31.25 -7.78 -6.00
C ALA A 96 31.63 -8.38 -7.36
N GLY A 97 30.83 -8.16 -8.42
CA GLY A 97 31.05 -8.74 -9.75
C GLY A 97 30.73 -10.22 -9.84
N VAL A 98 29.92 -10.75 -8.92
CA VAL A 98 29.57 -12.16 -8.81
C VAL A 98 28.07 -12.35 -9.03
N THR A 99 27.66 -13.52 -9.52
CA THR A 99 26.24 -13.89 -9.63
C THR A 99 25.92 -14.93 -8.57
N VAL A 100 24.77 -14.76 -7.90
CA VAL A 100 24.26 -15.70 -6.91
C VAL A 100 22.90 -16.21 -7.38
N GLN A 101 22.76 -17.54 -7.40
CA GLN A 101 21.47 -18.20 -7.60
C GLN A 101 20.81 -18.37 -6.23
N THR A 102 19.68 -17.72 -6.01
CA THR A 102 19.01 -17.62 -4.70
C THR A 102 17.93 -18.67 -4.50
N GLU A 103 17.58 -19.44 -5.54
CA GLU A 103 16.45 -20.38 -5.56
C GLU A 103 16.61 -21.55 -4.56
N ALA A 104 17.85 -21.90 -4.23
CA ALA A 104 18.17 -22.96 -3.28
C ALA A 104 18.60 -22.43 -1.90
N LEU A 105 18.63 -21.11 -1.69
CA LEU A 105 19.04 -20.51 -0.43
C LEU A 105 17.87 -20.40 0.53
N ASP A 106 18.14 -20.66 1.81
CA ASP A 106 17.22 -20.24 2.87
C ASP A 106 17.35 -18.74 3.11
N LEU A 107 16.47 -17.96 2.47
CA LEU A 107 16.46 -16.50 2.54
C LEU A 107 16.18 -15.99 3.97
N ASN A 108 15.52 -16.80 4.82
CA ASN A 108 15.26 -16.43 6.21
C ASN A 108 16.55 -16.36 7.03
N HIS A 109 17.58 -17.12 6.66
CA HIS A 109 18.88 -17.04 7.30
C HIS A 109 19.55 -15.68 7.12
N PHE A 110 19.14 -14.90 6.12
CA PHE A 110 19.69 -13.58 5.82
C PHE A 110 18.86 -12.44 6.40
N LEU A 111 17.88 -12.74 7.25
CA LEU A 111 17.07 -11.74 7.95
C LEU A 111 17.63 -11.46 9.34
N GLY A 112 17.50 -10.21 9.77
CA GLY A 112 17.72 -9.76 11.14
C GLY A 112 16.50 -10.01 12.03
N GLU A 113 16.62 -9.67 13.32
CA GLU A 113 15.55 -9.82 14.30
C GLU A 113 14.31 -8.97 14.00
N ASP A 114 14.47 -7.92 13.20
CA ASP A 114 13.41 -7.02 12.75
C ASP A 114 12.71 -7.51 11.47
N GLY A 115 13.11 -8.67 10.94
CA GLY A 115 12.60 -9.23 9.68
C GLY A 115 13.12 -8.50 8.43
N ARG A 116 14.12 -7.62 8.56
CA ARG A 116 14.79 -6.96 7.43
C ARG A 116 16.06 -7.71 7.01
N PRO A 117 16.58 -7.49 5.79
CA PRO A 117 17.85 -8.08 5.37
C PRO A 117 19.02 -7.68 6.28
N ASP A 118 19.78 -8.66 6.76
CA ASP A 118 21.02 -8.51 7.53
C ASP A 118 22.18 -8.26 6.56
N THR A 119 22.46 -6.98 6.31
CA THR A 119 23.47 -6.53 5.33
C THR A 119 24.86 -7.10 5.61
N ASP A 120 25.26 -7.23 6.87
CA ASP A 120 26.58 -7.76 7.27
C ASP A 120 26.69 -9.25 6.99
N ARG A 121 25.64 -10.02 7.29
CA ARG A 121 25.60 -11.45 7.01
C ARG A 121 25.59 -11.73 5.52
N ILE A 122 24.81 -10.95 4.75
CA ILE A 122 24.78 -11.02 3.29
C ILE A 122 26.16 -10.69 2.72
N ALA A 123 26.83 -9.64 3.20
CA ALA A 123 28.16 -9.27 2.74
C ALA A 123 29.18 -10.40 2.98
N ARG A 124 29.14 -11.02 4.15
CA ARG A 124 30.00 -12.18 4.47
C ARG A 124 29.71 -13.38 3.58
N PHE A 125 28.44 -13.62 3.26
CA PHE A 125 28.05 -14.71 2.38
C PHE A 125 28.55 -14.49 0.94
N VAL A 126 28.32 -13.29 0.40
CA VAL A 126 28.82 -12.91 -0.93
C VAL A 126 30.35 -12.97 -0.97
N ALA A 127 31.04 -12.51 0.08
CA ALA A 127 32.50 -12.54 0.16
C ALA A 127 33.10 -13.95 0.26
N LYS A 128 32.37 -14.92 0.84
CA LYS A 128 32.82 -16.33 0.92
C LYS A 128 32.81 -17.03 -0.44
N GLY A 129 32.03 -16.55 -1.40
CA GLY A 129 32.16 -16.96 -2.80
C GLY A 129 31.71 -18.39 -3.10
N ASP A 130 30.80 -19.00 -2.33
CA ASP A 130 30.15 -20.29 -2.66
C ASP A 130 29.15 -20.19 -3.83
N THR A 131 29.39 -19.23 -4.71
CA THR A 131 28.43 -18.68 -5.65
C THR A 131 28.93 -18.99 -7.06
N VAL A 132 28.14 -19.74 -7.81
CA VAL A 132 28.43 -20.08 -9.21
C VAL A 132 28.63 -18.79 -10.00
N SER A 133 29.88 -18.49 -10.34
CA SER A 133 30.24 -17.37 -11.20
C SER A 133 29.63 -17.59 -12.58
N ALA A 134 28.41 -17.11 -12.80
CA ALA A 134 27.90 -16.93 -14.15
C ALA A 134 28.76 -15.87 -14.85
N ALA A 135 29.22 -16.22 -16.06
CA ALA A 135 30.12 -15.43 -16.89
C ALA A 135 29.77 -13.93 -16.88
N PRO A 136 30.78 -13.03 -16.96
CA PRO A 136 30.58 -11.59 -16.87
C PRO A 136 29.45 -11.18 -17.81
N LEU A 137 28.47 -10.43 -17.29
CA LEU A 137 27.42 -9.80 -18.06
C LEU A 137 28.09 -8.96 -19.14
N ARG A 138 28.24 -9.53 -20.34
CA ARG A 138 28.48 -8.75 -21.55
C ARG A 138 27.21 -7.95 -21.74
N LEU A 139 27.22 -6.72 -21.19
CA LEU A 139 26.35 -5.66 -21.68
C LEU A 139 26.40 -5.74 -23.21
N PRO A 140 25.24 -5.84 -23.91
CA PRO A 140 25.26 -5.77 -25.35
C PRO A 140 26.03 -4.50 -25.69
N GLN A 141 27.18 -4.65 -26.35
CA GLN A 141 27.94 -3.50 -26.80
C GLN A 141 26.93 -2.67 -27.58
N LEU A 142 26.62 -1.48 -27.07
CA LEU A 142 25.83 -0.52 -27.79
C LEU A 142 26.67 -0.22 -29.03
N MET A 143 26.45 -0.98 -30.10
CA MET A 143 26.94 -0.66 -31.42
C MET A 143 26.26 0.64 -31.75
N GLY A 144 26.91 1.74 -31.35
CA GLY A 144 26.57 3.07 -31.80
C GLY A 144 26.44 2.99 -33.31
N ALA A 145 25.35 3.53 -33.82
CA ALA A 145 25.16 3.76 -35.24
C ALA A 145 26.33 4.61 -35.75
N GLY A 146 27.37 3.97 -36.28
CA GLY A 146 28.56 4.69 -36.73
C GLY A 146 29.87 3.91 -36.73
N TYR A 147 29.88 2.63 -37.11
CA TYR A 147 31.13 2.03 -37.59
C TYR A 147 30.88 1.28 -38.89
N HIS A 148 31.19 1.99 -39.97
CA HIS A 148 31.29 1.49 -41.32
C HIS A 148 32.22 0.27 -41.35
N ARG A 149 31.65 -0.94 -41.32
CA ARG A 149 32.37 -2.14 -41.76
C ARG A 149 32.34 -2.16 -43.28
N GLY A 150 33.29 -1.47 -43.87
CA GLY A 150 33.52 -1.49 -45.31
C GLY A 150 34.93 -1.04 -45.63
N GLY A 151 35.73 -1.93 -46.22
CA GLY A 151 36.90 -1.54 -47.00
C GLY A 151 38.25 -1.67 -46.30
N ARG A 152 38.92 -2.79 -46.61
CA ARG A 152 40.36 -2.93 -46.86
C ARG A 152 41.13 -1.60 -46.93
N GLY A 153 42.06 -1.37 -45.99
CA GLY A 153 43.10 -0.34 -46.11
C GLY A 153 43.45 0.27 -44.75
N GLY A 154 44.65 -0.04 -44.24
CA GLY A 154 45.12 0.46 -42.95
C GLY A 154 45.32 1.97 -42.98
N THR A 155 44.58 2.69 -42.14
CA THR A 155 44.80 4.12 -41.88
C THR A 155 44.81 4.47 -40.39
N ALA A 156 44.69 3.48 -39.49
CA ALA A 156 44.73 3.70 -38.04
C ALA A 156 46.17 3.86 -37.47
N SER A 157 47.20 3.84 -38.33
CA SER A 157 48.59 4.04 -37.95
C SER A 157 49.35 4.78 -39.06
N MET A 158 48.76 5.82 -39.64
CA MET A 158 49.50 6.74 -40.51
C MET A 158 49.98 7.91 -39.66
N ASP A 159 51.30 8.11 -39.66
CA ASP A 159 51.96 9.25 -39.02
C ASP A 159 51.39 10.54 -39.66
N PRO A 160 51.04 11.60 -38.89
CA PRO A 160 50.51 12.85 -39.44
C PRO A 160 51.32 13.42 -40.60
N ASP A 161 52.63 13.20 -40.65
CA ASP A 161 53.48 13.64 -41.76
C ASP A 161 53.23 12.82 -43.06
N GLU A 162 52.91 11.53 -42.96
CA GLU A 162 52.55 10.71 -44.13
C GLU A 162 51.18 11.09 -44.71
N LEU A 163 50.25 11.57 -43.88
CA LEU A 163 48.95 12.06 -44.35
C LEU A 163 49.11 13.34 -45.18
N VAL A 164 50.02 14.22 -44.78
CA VAL A 164 50.31 15.45 -45.52
C VAL A 164 50.90 15.10 -46.88
N ASP A 165 51.83 14.17 -46.97
CA ASP A 165 52.42 13.77 -48.25
C ASP A 165 51.39 13.06 -49.17
N HIS A 166 50.47 12.27 -48.59
CA HIS A 166 49.39 11.64 -49.35
C HIS A 166 48.38 12.65 -49.94
N ILE A 167 48.08 13.73 -49.21
CA ILE A 167 47.19 14.81 -49.67
C ILE A 167 47.86 15.64 -50.77
N HIS A 168 49.17 15.88 -50.68
CA HIS A 168 49.92 16.61 -51.71
C HIS A 168 50.23 15.75 -52.95
N GLY A 169 50.28 14.42 -52.80
CA GLY A 169 50.54 13.44 -53.87
C GLY A 169 49.39 13.24 -54.87
N GLY A 170 48.26 13.95 -54.73
CA GLY A 170 47.27 14.13 -55.80
C GLY A 170 46.59 12.84 -56.29
N LYS A 171 46.39 11.84 -55.44
CA LYS A 171 45.67 10.60 -55.79
C LYS A 171 44.47 10.34 -54.88
N ILE A 172 43.54 11.29 -54.85
CA ILE A 172 42.16 11.00 -54.42
C ILE A 172 41.17 11.73 -55.33
N PHE A 173 41.09 11.30 -56.59
CA PHE A 173 39.87 11.21 -57.42
C PHE A 173 40.09 10.13 -58.48
#